data_AF-A0A8J8BF04-F1
#
_entry.id   AF-A0A8J8BF04-F1
#
_cell.length_a   1.000
_cell.length_b   1.000
_cell.length_c   1.000
_cell.angle_alpha   90.00
_cell.angle_beta   90.00
_cell.angle_gamma   90.00
#
_symmetry.space_group_name_H-M   'P 1'
#
loop_
_entity.id
_entity.type
_entity.pdbx_description
1 polymer ?
#
loop_
_entity_poly.entity_id
_entity_poly.type
_entity_poly.pdbx_seq_one_letter_code
_entity_poly.pdbx_strand_id
1 'polypeptide(L)'
;MATRQSILDLVDSGLSYPQIGRRLGVAPGLAYLIATGLPADGGDAPGPQADERPGALPTSTQQLSHPESTTPQRDEGTAEDTKAWIRRRALADPALRAAWAAHGVAPPPVTVETEDLIDVIGQEHGQARHLQLQLQTLPGASAGGLLDDLRRRTDVLGLLRAILTAHEHAEEEVLWPLVRDRLPGGGSLARRATRQEHEAQELFGRIEAAEPASDELDRLVKQLTSALRKHVAFEDGVLGQLRERVGEQERAQAGRRFKAARSAFANSTGKAG
;
A
#
# COMPACT_ATOMS: atom_id res chain seq x y z
N MET A 1 -20.25 4.19 40.64
CA MET A 1 -19.89 3.04 39.77
C MET A 1 -21.07 2.75 38.87
N ALA A 2 -20.84 2.39 37.61
CA ALA A 2 -21.92 2.08 36.68
C ALA A 2 -22.62 0.78 37.11
N THR A 3 -23.88 0.87 37.52
CA THR A 3 -24.72 -0.28 37.86
C THR A 3 -25.74 -0.53 36.75
N ARG A 4 -26.22 -1.77 36.63
CA ARG A 4 -27.25 -2.14 35.66
C ARG A 4 -28.48 -1.24 35.72
N GLN A 5 -29.00 -0.98 36.92
CA GLN A 5 -30.17 -0.10 37.11
C GLN A 5 -29.87 1.34 36.65
N SER A 6 -28.71 1.89 37.02
CA SER A 6 -28.35 3.27 36.63
C SER A 6 -28.20 3.46 35.12
N ILE A 7 -27.84 2.40 34.38
CA ILE A 7 -27.73 2.45 32.93
C ILE A 7 -29.11 2.33 32.29
N LEU A 8 -29.97 1.42 32.79
CA LEU A 8 -31.34 1.26 32.30
C LEU A 8 -32.18 2.54 32.49
N ASP A 9 -32.07 3.20 33.63
CA ASP A 9 -32.75 4.47 33.88
C ASP A 9 -32.34 5.56 32.87
N LEU A 10 -31.07 5.56 32.44
CA LEU A 10 -30.58 6.50 31.43
C LEU A 10 -31.04 6.14 30.02
N VAL A 11 -31.13 4.85 29.69
CA VAL A 11 -31.73 4.37 28.44
C VAL A 11 -33.21 4.77 28.37
N ASP A 12 -33.96 4.58 29.46
CA ASP A 12 -35.38 4.94 29.54
C ASP A 12 -35.59 6.46 29.44
N SER A 13 -34.62 7.26 29.87
CA SER A 13 -34.60 8.72 29.64
C SER A 13 -34.19 9.14 28.22
N GLY A 14 -33.94 8.19 27.32
CA GLY A 14 -33.67 8.41 25.89
C GLY A 14 -32.21 8.61 25.51
N LEU A 15 -31.25 8.31 26.41
CA LEU A 15 -29.83 8.42 26.08
C LEU A 15 -29.33 7.16 25.35
N SER A 16 -28.50 7.37 24.33
CA SER A 16 -27.79 6.28 23.64
C SER A 16 -26.61 5.77 24.47
N TYR A 17 -26.23 4.50 24.27
CA TYR A 17 -25.09 3.88 24.96
C TYR A 17 -23.76 4.67 24.84
N PRO A 18 -23.43 5.33 23.72
CA PRO A 18 -22.29 6.25 23.66
C PRO A 18 -22.42 7.47 24.59
N GLN A 19 -23.61 8.05 24.71
CA GLN A 19 -23.87 9.17 25.63
C GLN A 19 -23.80 8.70 27.10
N ILE A 20 -24.32 7.50 27.39
CA ILE A 20 -24.25 6.90 28.72
C ILE A 20 -22.80 6.58 29.11
N GLY A 21 -22.02 6.01 28.19
CA GLY A 21 -20.60 5.72 28.41
C GLY A 21 -19.80 6.97 28.78
N ARG A 22 -20.00 8.07 28.03
CA ARG A 22 -19.40 9.38 28.36
C ARG A 22 -19.83 9.92 29.71
N ARG A 23 -21.10 9.77 30.08
CA ARG A 23 -21.67 10.27 31.34
C ARG A 23 -21.17 9.50 32.56
N LEU A 24 -20.97 8.19 32.42
CA LEU A 24 -20.59 7.29 33.51
C LEU A 24 -19.09 6.96 33.54
N GLY A 25 -18.31 7.43 32.56
CA GLY A 25 -16.88 7.17 32.45
C GLY A 25 -16.53 5.72 32.11
N VAL A 26 -17.37 5.05 31.33
CA VAL A 26 -17.19 3.65 30.91
C VAL A 26 -17.32 3.51 29.39
N ALA A 27 -16.72 2.47 28.81
CA ALA A 27 -16.84 2.22 27.38
C ALA A 27 -18.32 1.94 26.97
N PRO A 28 -18.80 2.43 25.82
CA PRO A 28 -20.19 2.21 25.38
C PRO A 28 -20.59 0.73 25.31
N GLY A 29 -19.71 -0.13 24.77
CA GLY A 29 -19.92 -1.58 24.74
C GLY A 29 -19.93 -2.23 26.13
N LEU A 30 -19.17 -1.68 27.09
CA LEU A 30 -19.23 -2.13 28.48
C LEU A 30 -20.55 -1.71 29.16
N ALA A 31 -21.04 -0.50 28.87
CA ALA A 31 -22.35 -0.06 29.35
C ALA A 31 -23.48 -0.94 28.78
N TYR A 32 -23.39 -1.31 27.50
CA TYR A 32 -24.31 -2.25 26.84
C TYR A 32 -24.29 -3.63 27.51
N LEU A 33 -23.09 -4.17 27.76
CA LEU A 33 -22.91 -5.45 28.43
C LEU A 33 -23.48 -5.45 29.85
N ILE A 34 -23.27 -4.38 30.63
CA ILE A 34 -23.80 -4.27 32.00
C ILE A 34 -25.34 -4.17 32.01
N ALA A 35 -25.94 -3.49 31.02
CA ALA A 35 -27.39 -3.34 30.93
C ALA A 35 -28.10 -4.64 30.51
N THR A 36 -27.58 -5.28 29.45
CA THR A 36 -28.27 -6.36 28.73
C THR A 36 -27.73 -7.76 29.08
N GLY A 37 -26.54 -7.83 29.66
CA GLY A 37 -25.80 -9.09 29.82
C GLY A 37 -25.37 -9.71 28.49
N LEU A 38 -25.33 -8.93 27.41
CA LEU A 38 -24.90 -9.35 26.07
C LEU A 38 -23.68 -8.55 25.63
N PRO A 39 -22.64 -9.18 25.06
CA PRO A 39 -21.51 -8.46 24.53
C PRO A 39 -21.93 -7.72 23.25
N ALA A 40 -21.41 -6.49 23.09
CA ALA A 40 -21.80 -5.60 21.99
C ALA A 40 -21.27 -6.05 20.62
N ASP A 41 -20.24 -6.91 20.60
CA ASP A 41 -19.61 -7.45 19.39
C ASP A 41 -20.37 -8.64 18.78
N GLY A 42 -21.38 -9.17 19.49
CA GLY A 42 -22.18 -10.32 19.06
C GLY A 42 -21.53 -11.69 19.30
N GLY A 43 -20.40 -11.77 20.03
CA GLY A 43 -19.81 -13.04 20.45
C GLY A 43 -20.70 -13.78 21.46
N ASP A 44 -20.94 -15.08 21.29
CA ASP A 44 -21.65 -15.95 22.24
C ASP A 44 -23.07 -15.49 22.70
N ALA A 45 -23.87 -14.88 21.82
CA ALA A 45 -25.28 -14.57 22.13
C ALA A 45 -26.19 -15.82 22.01
N PRO A 46 -26.90 -16.26 23.08
CA PRO A 46 -27.78 -17.42 23.00
C PRO A 46 -29.12 -17.07 22.34
N GLY A 47 -29.30 -17.45 21.07
CA GLY A 47 -30.60 -17.61 20.39
C GLY A 47 -31.56 -16.39 20.34
N PRO A 48 -32.71 -16.53 19.68
CA PRO A 48 -33.63 -15.42 19.38
C PRO A 48 -34.36 -14.79 20.59
N GLN A 49 -34.04 -15.19 21.82
CA GLN A 49 -34.54 -14.56 23.06
C GLN A 49 -33.67 -13.36 23.52
N ALA A 50 -32.60 -13.04 22.79
CA ALA A 50 -31.70 -11.93 23.09
C ALA A 50 -32.35 -10.54 22.87
N ASP A 51 -33.28 -10.42 21.93
CA ASP A 51 -33.92 -9.16 21.52
C ASP A 51 -34.98 -8.65 22.51
N GLU A 52 -35.43 -9.49 23.44
CA GLU A 52 -36.47 -9.16 24.43
C GLU A 52 -35.90 -8.61 25.76
N ARG A 53 -34.57 -8.48 25.87
CA ARG A 53 -33.94 -8.03 27.12
C ARG A 53 -34.06 -6.51 27.29
N PRO A 54 -34.36 -6.01 28.52
CA PRO A 54 -34.39 -4.58 28.80
C PRO A 54 -33.07 -3.91 28.39
N GLY A 55 -33.16 -2.89 27.55
CA GLY A 55 -32.02 -2.13 27.02
C GLY A 55 -31.33 -2.74 25.78
N ALA A 56 -31.78 -3.89 25.26
CA ALA A 56 -31.25 -4.44 24.01
C ALA A 56 -31.63 -3.57 22.81
N LEU A 57 -30.69 -3.39 21.87
CA LEU A 57 -30.94 -2.61 20.66
C LEU A 57 -31.41 -3.54 19.51
N PRO A 58 -32.41 -3.15 18.71
CA PRO A 58 -32.91 -3.96 17.59
C PRO A 58 -32.00 -3.92 16.34
N THR A 59 -30.90 -3.18 16.39
CA THR A 59 -29.96 -2.96 15.29
C THR A 59 -28.55 -3.38 15.71
N SER A 60 -27.65 -3.64 14.75
CA SER A 60 -26.27 -4.07 15.02
C SER A 60 -25.58 -3.21 16.09
N THR A 61 -25.04 -3.87 17.11
CA THR A 61 -24.35 -3.24 18.26
C THR A 61 -22.83 -3.20 18.12
N GLN A 62 -22.28 -3.70 17.01
CA GLN A 62 -20.81 -3.74 16.78
C GLN A 62 -20.17 -2.35 16.86
N GLN A 63 -20.91 -1.30 16.52
CA GLN A 63 -20.45 0.08 16.64
C GLN A 63 -20.20 0.52 18.10
N LEU A 64 -20.74 -0.20 19.09
CA LEU A 64 -20.51 0.06 20.52
C LEU A 64 -19.24 -0.63 21.05
N SER A 65 -18.80 -1.72 20.39
CA SER A 65 -17.54 -2.42 20.69
C SER A 65 -16.34 -1.78 20.00
N HIS A 66 -16.54 -1.04 18.93
CA HIS A 66 -15.48 -0.27 18.28
C HIS A 66 -15.45 1.16 18.86
N PRO A 67 -14.36 1.60 19.50
CA PRO A 67 -14.19 3.03 19.71
C PRO A 67 -14.19 3.72 18.34
N GLU A 68 -14.78 4.92 18.24
CA GLU A 68 -14.47 5.83 17.14
C GLU A 68 -12.96 5.80 16.97
N SER A 69 -12.48 5.49 15.77
CA SER A 69 -11.06 5.54 15.49
C SER A 69 -10.63 6.98 15.71
N THR A 70 -10.12 7.27 16.90
CA THR A 70 -9.18 8.36 17.08
C THR A 70 -8.04 8.00 16.15
N THR A 71 -8.07 8.58 14.95
CA THR A 71 -6.85 8.78 14.17
C THR A 71 -5.87 9.35 15.19
N PRO A 72 -4.74 8.66 15.47
CA PRO A 72 -3.74 9.24 16.35
C PRO A 72 -3.47 10.63 15.79
N GLN A 73 -3.60 11.67 16.62
CA GLN A 73 -3.13 12.98 16.22
C GLN A 73 -1.74 12.80 15.64
N ARG A 74 -1.54 13.44 14.48
CA ARG A 74 -0.31 13.42 13.69
C ARG A 74 0.90 13.72 14.56
N ASP A 75 1.50 12.69 15.15
CA ASP A 75 2.90 12.71 15.51
C ASP A 75 3.64 12.41 14.21
N GLU A 76 4.39 13.40 13.71
CA GLU A 76 5.15 13.30 12.46
C GLU A 76 6.08 12.05 12.42
N GLY A 77 6.43 11.50 13.59
CA GLY A 77 7.18 10.24 13.73
C GLY A 77 6.39 8.96 13.39
N THR A 78 5.11 8.84 13.78
CA THR A 78 4.33 7.59 13.54
C THR A 78 3.88 7.45 12.08
N ALA A 79 3.70 8.57 11.37
CA ALA A 79 3.41 8.56 9.94
C ALA A 79 4.63 8.13 9.12
N GLU A 80 5.85 8.55 9.48
CA GLU A 80 7.09 8.02 8.87
C GLU A 80 7.32 6.56 9.24
N ASP A 81 7.02 6.13 10.46
CA ASP A 81 7.13 4.72 10.86
C ASP A 81 6.12 3.82 10.13
N THR A 82 4.92 4.34 9.86
CA THR A 82 3.88 3.65 9.07
C THR A 82 4.24 3.62 7.59
N LYS A 83 4.76 4.72 7.02
CA LYS A 83 5.26 4.74 5.63
C LYS A 83 6.50 3.85 5.47
N ALA A 84 7.39 3.81 6.45
CA ALA A 84 8.49 2.86 6.51
C ALA A 84 7.97 1.42 6.66
N TRP A 85 6.90 1.19 7.41
CA TRP A 85 6.22 -0.12 7.52
C TRP A 85 5.52 -0.56 6.23
N ILE A 86 4.90 0.37 5.49
CA ILE A 86 4.30 0.13 4.16
C ILE A 86 5.40 -0.13 3.12
N ARG A 87 6.49 0.67 3.13
CA ARG A 87 7.73 0.41 2.33
C ARG A 87 8.30 -0.98 2.65
N ARG A 88 8.17 -1.46 3.89
CA ARG A 88 8.57 -2.79 4.36
C ARG A 88 7.62 -3.93 3.90
N ARG A 89 6.35 -3.69 3.59
CA ARG A 89 5.39 -4.80 3.39
C ARG A 89 5.09 -5.17 1.93
N ALA A 90 5.43 -4.29 0.99
CA ALA A 90 4.77 -4.24 -0.31
C ALA A 90 5.09 -5.40 -1.28
N LEU A 91 6.20 -6.14 -1.11
CA LEU A 91 6.55 -7.29 -1.96
C LEU A 91 6.52 -8.65 -1.27
N ALA A 92 6.70 -8.68 0.06
CA ALA A 92 6.81 -9.91 0.82
C ALA A 92 5.47 -10.59 1.09
N ASP A 93 4.36 -9.82 1.13
CA ASP A 93 3.07 -10.30 1.59
C ASP A 93 2.33 -11.07 0.48
N PRO A 94 2.28 -12.42 0.53
CA PRO A 94 1.59 -13.22 -0.48
C PRO A 94 0.07 -12.99 -0.43
N ALA A 95 -0.47 -12.59 0.72
CA ALA A 95 -1.89 -12.28 0.86
C ALA A 95 -2.22 -10.93 0.23
N LEU A 96 -1.33 -9.94 0.31
CA LEU A 96 -1.48 -8.66 -0.40
C LEU A 96 -1.42 -8.86 -1.92
N ARG A 97 -0.48 -9.68 -2.40
CA ARG A 97 -0.42 -10.05 -3.83
C ARG A 97 -1.65 -10.82 -4.30
N ALA A 98 -2.14 -11.76 -3.49
CA ALA A 98 -3.37 -12.49 -3.78
C ALA A 98 -4.61 -11.57 -3.76
N ALA A 99 -4.66 -10.60 -2.85
CA ALA A 99 -5.72 -9.61 -2.78
C ALA A 99 -5.70 -8.71 -4.03
N TRP A 100 -4.55 -8.16 -4.41
CA TRP A 100 -4.41 -7.38 -5.64
C TRP A 100 -4.80 -8.18 -6.88
N ALA A 101 -4.33 -9.43 -6.99
CA ALA A 101 -4.71 -10.32 -8.09
C ALA A 101 -6.24 -10.58 -8.13
N ALA A 102 -6.88 -10.76 -6.97
CA ALA A 102 -8.33 -10.89 -6.87
C ALA A 102 -9.09 -9.61 -7.30
N HIS A 103 -8.45 -8.44 -7.22
CA HIS A 103 -8.96 -7.17 -7.73
C HIS A 103 -8.56 -6.89 -9.19
N GLY A 104 -8.00 -7.88 -9.90
CA GLY A 104 -7.54 -7.74 -11.28
C GLY A 104 -6.28 -6.89 -11.44
N VAL A 105 -5.57 -6.64 -10.34
CA VAL A 105 -4.34 -5.85 -10.28
C VAL A 105 -3.17 -6.82 -10.16
N ALA A 106 -2.59 -7.19 -11.30
CA ALA A 106 -1.36 -7.96 -11.36
C ALA A 106 -0.60 -7.63 -12.65
N PRO A 107 0.74 -7.48 -12.60
CA PRO A 107 1.52 -7.48 -13.82
C PRO A 107 1.41 -8.84 -14.52
N PRO A 108 1.61 -8.89 -15.85
CA PRO A 108 1.67 -10.16 -16.56
C PRO A 108 2.79 -11.04 -15.98
N PRO A 109 2.59 -12.37 -15.94
CA PRO A 109 3.63 -13.28 -15.48
C PRO A 109 4.85 -13.15 -16.39
N VAL A 110 6.04 -13.31 -15.79
CA VAL A 110 7.27 -13.50 -16.57
C VAL A 110 7.15 -14.84 -17.27
N THR A 111 7.17 -14.84 -18.61
CA THR A 111 7.00 -16.05 -19.42
C THR A 111 8.31 -16.67 -19.88
N VAL A 112 9.42 -15.94 -19.77
CA VAL A 112 10.75 -16.38 -20.19
C VAL A 112 11.74 -16.08 -19.08
N GLU A 113 12.26 -17.13 -18.45
CA GLU A 113 13.33 -16.99 -17.47
C GLU A 113 14.63 -16.57 -18.17
N THR A 114 15.31 -15.58 -17.60
CA THR A 114 16.59 -15.07 -18.12
C THR A 114 17.52 -14.69 -16.98
N GLU A 115 18.82 -14.79 -17.24
CA GLU A 115 19.87 -14.29 -16.36
C GLU A 115 20.56 -13.05 -16.93
N ASP A 116 20.32 -12.68 -18.18
CA ASP A 116 20.89 -11.46 -18.77
C ASP A 116 20.29 -10.23 -18.08
N LEU A 117 21.14 -9.41 -17.45
CA LEU A 117 20.74 -8.21 -16.72
C LEU A 117 19.77 -7.32 -17.50
N ILE A 118 20.03 -7.13 -18.80
CA ILE A 118 19.23 -6.22 -19.62
C ILE A 118 17.84 -6.80 -19.86
N ASP A 119 17.77 -8.11 -20.11
CA ASP A 119 16.49 -8.76 -20.34
C ASP A 119 15.68 -8.85 -19.03
N VAL A 120 16.32 -9.11 -17.88
CA VAL A 120 15.66 -9.06 -16.55
C VAL A 120 15.04 -7.69 -16.31
N ILE A 121 15.81 -6.61 -16.45
CA ILE A 121 15.32 -5.24 -16.21
C ILE A 121 14.24 -4.88 -17.24
N GLY A 122 14.43 -5.23 -18.52
CA GLY A 122 13.46 -4.97 -19.58
C GLY A 122 12.10 -5.66 -19.33
N GLN A 123 12.10 -6.86 -18.74
CA GLN A 123 10.88 -7.53 -18.30
C GLN A 123 10.18 -6.77 -17.17
N GLU A 124 10.93 -6.31 -16.16
CA GLU A 124 10.38 -5.51 -15.05
C GLU A 124 9.84 -4.15 -15.54
N HIS A 125 10.51 -3.49 -16.49
CA HIS A 125 9.98 -2.31 -17.18
C HIS A 125 8.66 -2.61 -17.92
N GLY A 126 8.55 -3.79 -18.54
CA GLY A 126 7.31 -4.26 -19.15
C GLY A 126 6.16 -4.37 -18.15
N GLN A 127 6.44 -4.94 -16.98
CA GLN A 127 5.47 -5.06 -15.87
C GLN A 127 5.06 -3.69 -15.32
N ALA A 128 6.01 -2.78 -15.11
CA ALA A 128 5.74 -1.43 -14.65
C ALA A 128 4.87 -0.64 -15.65
N ARG A 129 5.18 -0.73 -16.96
CA ARG A 129 4.38 -0.13 -18.03
C ARG A 129 2.96 -0.70 -18.08
N HIS A 130 2.78 -1.99 -17.83
CA HIS A 130 1.45 -2.60 -17.76
C HIS A 130 0.60 -2.00 -16.63
N LEU A 131 1.15 -1.92 -15.42
CA LEU A 131 0.47 -1.32 -14.26
C LEU A 131 0.19 0.17 -14.49
N GLN A 132 1.13 0.88 -15.10
CA GLN A 132 0.91 2.27 -15.51
C GLN A 132 -0.27 2.42 -16.47
N LEU A 133 -0.39 1.55 -17.47
CA LEU A 133 -1.53 1.55 -18.40
C LEU A 133 -2.84 1.23 -17.68
N GLN A 134 -2.86 0.23 -16.80
CA GLN A 134 -4.03 -0.07 -15.97
C GLN A 134 -4.48 1.17 -15.18
N LEU A 135 -3.55 1.86 -14.53
CA LEU A 135 -3.82 3.08 -13.77
C LEU A 135 -4.43 4.20 -14.64
N GLN A 136 -3.98 4.33 -15.89
CA GLN A 136 -4.51 5.31 -16.84
C GLN A 136 -5.93 4.95 -17.35
N THR A 137 -6.28 3.66 -17.39
CA THR A 137 -7.60 3.21 -17.83
C THR A 137 -8.67 3.30 -16.75
N LEU A 138 -8.28 3.32 -15.48
CA LEU A 138 -9.20 3.43 -14.35
C LEU A 138 -9.63 4.89 -14.14
N PRO A 139 -10.94 5.21 -14.17
CA PRO A 139 -11.42 6.57 -13.99
C PRO A 139 -11.07 7.08 -12.58
N GLY A 140 -10.58 8.32 -12.54
CA GLY A 140 -10.29 9.03 -11.30
C GLY A 140 -11.50 9.80 -10.79
N ALA A 141 -11.36 10.47 -9.65
CA ALA A 141 -12.43 11.27 -9.07
C ALA A 141 -12.94 12.34 -10.06
N SER A 142 -12.01 13.05 -10.71
CA SER A 142 -12.31 14.08 -11.72
C SER A 142 -12.97 13.54 -12.99
N ALA A 143 -12.89 12.22 -13.22
CA ALA A 143 -13.49 11.52 -14.36
C ALA A 143 -14.75 10.73 -13.98
N GLY A 144 -15.28 10.91 -12.76
CA GLY A 144 -16.48 10.22 -12.28
C GLY A 144 -16.24 8.76 -11.85
N GLY A 145 -15.01 8.41 -11.47
CA GLY A 145 -14.68 7.07 -10.98
C GLY A 145 -15.50 6.68 -9.75
N LEU A 146 -15.98 5.43 -9.74
CA LEU A 146 -16.76 4.87 -8.64
C LEU A 146 -15.84 4.38 -7.52
N LEU A 147 -16.41 4.06 -6.36
CA LEU A 147 -15.63 3.57 -5.20
C LEU A 147 -14.71 2.38 -5.55
N ASP A 148 -15.19 1.45 -6.37
CA ASP A 148 -14.40 0.30 -6.82
C ASP A 148 -13.24 0.71 -7.75
N ASP A 149 -13.43 1.72 -8.60
CA ASP A 149 -12.37 2.25 -9.47
C ASP A 149 -11.28 2.91 -8.63
N LEU A 150 -11.68 3.76 -7.67
CA LEU A 150 -10.76 4.45 -6.76
C LEU A 150 -9.96 3.46 -5.90
N ARG A 151 -10.63 2.40 -5.45
CA ARG A 151 -9.97 1.30 -4.73
C ARG A 151 -8.94 0.60 -5.61
N ARG A 152 -9.32 0.19 -6.83
CA ARG A 152 -8.39 -0.45 -7.78
C ARG A 152 -7.20 0.44 -8.11
N ARG A 153 -7.41 1.76 -8.26
CA ARG A 153 -6.32 2.72 -8.48
C ARG A 153 -5.34 2.74 -7.32
N THR A 154 -5.85 2.75 -6.10
CA THR A 154 -5.04 2.68 -4.87
C THR A 154 -4.24 1.37 -4.83
N ASP A 155 -4.86 0.25 -5.18
CA ASP A 155 -4.19 -1.06 -5.25
C ASP A 155 -3.07 -1.07 -6.31
N VAL A 156 -3.32 -0.55 -7.51
CA VAL A 156 -2.30 -0.43 -8.57
C VAL A 156 -1.14 0.46 -8.12
N LEU A 157 -1.41 1.58 -7.46
CA LEU A 157 -0.40 2.48 -6.93
C LEU A 157 0.47 1.80 -5.86
N GLY A 158 -0.15 1.05 -4.95
CA GLY A 158 0.55 0.28 -3.91
C GLY A 158 1.48 -0.77 -4.52
N LEU A 159 0.98 -1.54 -5.49
CA LEU A 159 1.77 -2.55 -6.19
C LEU A 159 2.91 -1.94 -7.01
N LEU A 160 2.66 -0.84 -7.71
CA LEU A 160 3.67 -0.15 -8.51
C LEU A 160 4.80 0.38 -7.62
N ARG A 161 4.48 1.02 -6.50
CA ARG A 161 5.49 1.46 -5.51
C ARG A 161 6.30 0.28 -4.99
N ALA A 162 5.64 -0.83 -4.69
CA ALA A 162 6.29 -2.05 -4.20
C ALA A 162 7.38 -2.53 -5.16
N ILE A 163 7.00 -2.75 -6.42
CA ILE A 163 7.87 -3.29 -7.46
C ILE A 163 9.02 -2.34 -7.72
N LEU A 164 8.73 -1.04 -7.91
CA LEU A 164 9.75 -0.05 -8.23
C LEU A 164 10.77 0.11 -7.11
N THR A 165 10.36 0.12 -5.84
CA THR A 165 11.31 0.27 -4.73
C THR A 165 12.36 -0.85 -4.70
N ALA A 166 11.97 -2.10 -4.95
CA ALA A 166 12.95 -3.20 -4.99
C ALA A 166 13.75 -3.25 -6.30
N HIS A 167 13.15 -2.78 -7.40
CA HIS A 167 13.84 -2.59 -8.67
C HIS A 167 14.97 -1.58 -8.53
N GLU A 168 14.66 -0.37 -8.08
CA GLU A 168 15.58 0.75 -7.86
C GLU A 168 16.73 0.34 -6.91
N HIS A 169 16.41 -0.37 -5.82
CA HIS A 169 17.44 -0.91 -4.92
C HIS A 169 18.42 -1.86 -5.64
N ALA A 170 17.92 -2.76 -6.49
CA ALA A 170 18.77 -3.67 -7.23
C ALA A 170 19.60 -2.94 -8.31
N GLU A 171 19.10 -1.84 -8.84
CA GLU A 171 19.85 -0.97 -9.75
C GLU A 171 21.01 -0.26 -9.04
N GLU A 172 20.77 0.30 -7.86
CA GLU A 172 21.82 0.94 -7.05
C GLU A 172 22.95 -0.02 -6.66
N GLU A 173 22.61 -1.27 -6.32
CA GLU A 173 23.57 -2.30 -5.92
C GLU A 173 24.34 -2.94 -7.10
N VAL A 174 23.75 -2.94 -8.30
CA VAL A 174 24.28 -3.73 -9.43
C VAL A 174 24.40 -2.93 -10.73
N LEU A 175 23.29 -2.35 -11.21
CA LEU A 175 23.27 -1.67 -12.51
C LEU A 175 24.13 -0.41 -12.51
N TRP A 176 23.91 0.50 -11.56
CA TRP A 176 24.57 1.80 -11.53
C TRP A 176 26.09 1.71 -11.31
N PRO A 177 26.62 0.82 -10.45
CA PRO A 177 28.05 0.54 -10.40
C PRO A 177 28.59 0.06 -11.76
N LEU A 178 27.91 -0.88 -12.42
CA LEU A 178 28.33 -1.39 -13.73
C LEU A 178 28.31 -0.30 -14.81
N VAL A 179 27.28 0.55 -14.83
CA VAL A 179 27.17 1.71 -15.72
C VAL A 179 28.34 2.67 -15.51
N ARG A 180 28.69 2.98 -14.25
CA ARG A 180 29.81 3.87 -13.91
C ARG A 180 31.14 3.35 -14.44
N ASP A 181 31.35 2.04 -14.37
CA ASP A 181 32.60 1.41 -14.76
C ASP A 181 32.72 1.19 -16.28
N ARG A 182 31.60 0.89 -16.96
CA ARG A 182 31.62 0.41 -18.35
C ARG A 182 31.24 1.47 -19.38
N LEU A 183 30.47 2.50 -19.01
CA LEU A 183 29.98 3.50 -19.95
C LEU A 183 30.76 4.83 -19.87
N PRO A 184 31.11 5.45 -21.01
CA PRO A 184 31.55 6.84 -21.04
C PRO A 184 30.49 7.74 -20.40
N GLY A 185 30.89 8.56 -19.42
CA GLY A 185 29.95 9.41 -18.69
C GLY A 185 29.00 8.64 -17.76
N GLY A 186 29.27 7.36 -17.45
CA GLY A 186 28.46 6.51 -16.59
C GLY A 186 28.13 7.13 -15.22
N GLY A 187 29.06 7.87 -14.63
CA GLY A 187 28.80 8.64 -13.41
C GLY A 187 27.69 9.68 -13.54
N SER A 188 27.56 10.36 -14.69
CA SER A 188 26.47 11.30 -14.94
C SER A 188 25.15 10.59 -15.24
N LEU A 189 25.20 9.44 -15.92
CA LEU A 189 24.01 8.63 -16.20
C LEU A 189 23.40 8.10 -14.90
N ALA A 190 24.21 7.48 -14.05
CA ALA A 190 23.78 6.98 -12.75
C ALA A 190 23.24 8.10 -11.84
N ARG A 191 23.91 9.26 -11.76
CA ARG A 191 23.39 10.41 -10.98
C ARG A 191 22.06 10.94 -11.50
N ARG A 192 21.79 10.79 -12.79
CA ARG A 192 20.50 11.18 -13.38
C ARG A 192 19.42 10.17 -13.04
N ALA A 193 19.70 8.87 -13.13
CA ALA A 193 18.77 7.80 -12.76
C ALA A 193 18.31 7.97 -11.30
N THR A 194 19.25 7.97 -10.35
CA THR A 194 18.96 8.12 -8.91
C THR A 194 18.18 9.40 -8.57
N ARG A 195 18.37 10.48 -9.35
CA ARG A 195 17.55 11.69 -9.18
C ARG A 195 16.10 11.48 -9.61
N GLN A 196 15.89 10.82 -10.75
CA GLN A 196 14.54 10.50 -11.24
C GLN A 196 13.81 9.55 -10.28
N GLU A 197 14.52 8.56 -9.75
CA GLU A 197 14.01 7.61 -8.74
C GLU A 197 13.58 8.37 -7.47
N HIS A 198 14.45 9.25 -6.95
CA HIS A 198 14.11 10.09 -5.78
C HIS A 198 12.88 10.98 -6.03
N GLU A 199 12.81 11.65 -7.19
CA GLU A 199 11.63 12.45 -7.58
C GLU A 199 10.35 11.60 -7.64
N ALA A 200 10.43 10.35 -8.10
CA ALA A 200 9.31 9.41 -8.10
C ALA A 200 8.90 8.99 -6.67
N GLN A 201 9.85 8.75 -5.77
CA GLN A 201 9.60 8.44 -4.37
C GLN A 201 8.90 9.60 -3.64
N GLU A 202 9.29 10.84 -3.92
CA GLU A 202 8.59 12.03 -3.41
C GLU A 202 7.15 12.12 -3.93
N LEU A 203 6.94 11.83 -5.22
CA LEU A 203 5.59 11.78 -5.80
C LEU A 203 4.72 10.69 -5.15
N PHE A 204 5.28 9.50 -4.91
CA PHE A 204 4.58 8.44 -4.18
C PHE A 204 4.23 8.87 -2.75
N GLY A 205 5.13 9.57 -2.05
CA GLY A 205 4.86 10.10 -0.70
C GLY A 205 3.72 11.11 -0.67
N ARG A 206 3.60 11.94 -1.72
CA ARG A 206 2.48 12.88 -1.90
C ARG A 206 1.18 12.17 -2.27
N ILE A 207 1.25 11.14 -3.10
CA ILE A 207 0.11 10.29 -3.48
C ILE A 207 -0.48 9.60 -2.26
N GLU A 208 0.36 9.04 -1.38
CA GLU A 208 -0.09 8.40 -0.13
C GLU A 208 -0.76 9.39 0.84
N ALA A 209 -0.41 10.67 0.76
CA ALA A 209 -0.98 11.71 1.62
C ALA A 209 -2.27 12.32 1.05
N ALA A 210 -2.60 12.05 -0.21
CA ALA A 210 -3.76 12.62 -0.89
C ALA A 210 -5.03 11.81 -0.63
N GLU A 211 -6.17 12.51 -0.58
CA GLU A 211 -7.47 11.86 -0.44
C GLU A 211 -7.80 11.00 -1.68
N PRO A 212 -8.26 9.73 -1.52
CA PRO A 212 -8.52 8.81 -2.63
C PRO A 212 -9.49 9.32 -3.69
N ALA A 213 -10.44 10.18 -3.30
CA ALA A 213 -11.47 10.73 -4.17
C ALA A 213 -11.22 12.23 -4.51
N SER A 214 -9.96 12.62 -4.73
CA SER A 214 -9.58 14.02 -4.97
C SER A 214 -9.00 14.31 -6.36
N ASP A 215 -9.23 15.53 -6.84
CA ASP A 215 -8.56 16.09 -8.02
C ASP A 215 -7.04 16.17 -7.85
N GLU A 216 -6.57 16.33 -6.61
CA GLU A 216 -5.14 16.33 -6.29
C GLU A 216 -4.50 14.99 -6.60
N LEU A 217 -5.11 13.89 -6.13
CA LEU A 217 -4.64 12.55 -6.43
C LEU A 217 -4.57 12.32 -7.96
N ASP A 218 -5.60 12.74 -8.69
CA ASP A 218 -5.63 12.62 -10.15
C ASP A 218 -4.48 13.39 -10.84
N ARG A 219 -4.14 14.58 -10.33
CA ARG A 219 -2.99 15.35 -10.84
C ARG A 219 -1.66 14.68 -10.50
N LEU A 220 -1.51 14.15 -9.28
CA LEU A 220 -0.30 13.46 -8.84
C LEU A 220 -0.07 12.16 -9.61
N VAL A 221 -1.13 11.38 -9.82
CA VAL A 221 -1.09 10.16 -10.64
C VAL A 221 -0.62 10.45 -12.07
N LYS A 222 -1.10 11.54 -12.69
CA LYS A 222 -0.62 11.98 -14.01
C LYS A 222 0.86 12.37 -14.00
N GLN A 223 1.33 13.04 -12.96
CA GLN A 223 2.75 13.39 -12.79
C GLN A 223 3.61 12.14 -12.66
N LEU A 224 3.24 11.20 -11.78
CA LEU A 224 3.92 9.92 -11.58
C LEU A 224 3.99 9.13 -12.89
N THR A 225 2.86 8.98 -13.58
CA THR A 225 2.77 8.31 -14.89
C THR A 225 3.74 8.92 -15.90
N SER A 226 3.85 10.25 -15.95
CA SER A 226 4.81 10.90 -16.84
C SER A 226 6.26 10.72 -16.38
N ALA A 227 6.53 10.70 -15.08
CA ALA A 227 7.87 10.52 -14.53
C ALA A 227 8.38 9.11 -14.83
N LEU A 228 7.59 8.08 -14.53
CA LEU A 228 7.92 6.68 -14.79
C LEU A 228 8.19 6.41 -16.27
N ARG A 229 7.35 6.93 -17.18
CA ARG A 229 7.60 6.81 -18.62
C ARG A 229 8.95 7.41 -19.04
N LYS A 230 9.31 8.57 -18.48
CA LYS A 230 10.58 9.25 -18.80
C LYS A 230 11.78 8.51 -18.23
N HIS A 231 11.62 7.94 -17.03
CA HIS A 231 12.64 7.16 -16.34
C HIS A 231 12.93 5.85 -17.10
N VAL A 232 11.91 5.02 -17.34
CA VAL A 232 12.04 3.79 -18.12
C VAL A 232 12.64 4.03 -19.51
N ALA A 233 12.20 5.09 -20.21
CA ALA A 233 12.76 5.41 -21.53
C ALA A 233 14.24 5.85 -21.47
N PHE A 234 14.64 6.53 -20.39
CA PHE A 234 16.03 6.89 -20.16
C PHE A 234 16.88 5.64 -19.92
N GLU A 235 16.42 4.73 -19.07
CA GLU A 235 17.12 3.50 -18.71
C GLU A 235 17.21 2.52 -19.85
N ASP A 236 16.13 2.32 -20.62
CA ASP A 236 16.15 1.49 -21.82
C ASP A 236 17.26 1.97 -22.80
N GLY A 237 17.50 3.29 -22.87
CA GLY A 237 18.62 3.87 -23.62
C GLY A 237 20.01 3.62 -23.02
N VAL A 238 20.13 3.57 -21.69
CA VAL A 238 21.37 3.20 -20.99
C VAL A 238 21.66 1.71 -21.16
N LEU A 239 20.66 0.85 -21.01
CA LEU A 239 20.75 -0.59 -21.20
C LEU A 239 21.19 -0.94 -22.64
N GLY A 240 20.67 -0.22 -23.64
CA GLY A 240 21.14 -0.36 -25.02
C GLY A 240 22.65 -0.11 -25.17
N GLN A 241 23.17 0.97 -24.59
CA GLN A 241 24.61 1.26 -24.61
C GLN A 241 25.45 0.21 -23.86
N LEU A 242 24.87 -0.37 -22.81
CA LEU A 242 25.49 -1.41 -21.98
C LEU A 242 25.58 -2.73 -22.74
N ARG A 243 24.55 -3.08 -23.54
CA ARG A 243 24.53 -4.26 -24.41
C ARG A 243 25.70 -4.29 -25.38
N GLU A 244 26.09 -3.12 -25.90
CA GLU A 244 27.19 -2.96 -26.85
C GLU A 244 28.57 -3.12 -26.22
N ARG A 245 28.70 -2.93 -24.90
CA ARG A 245 30.00 -2.79 -24.21
C ARG A 245 30.29 -3.89 -23.21
N VAL A 246 29.26 -4.57 -22.71
CA VAL A 246 29.39 -5.61 -21.68
C VAL A 246 29.07 -6.96 -22.32
N GLY A 247 30.00 -7.90 -22.20
CA GLY A 247 29.85 -9.25 -22.76
C GLY A 247 28.76 -10.07 -22.06
N GLU A 248 28.22 -11.06 -22.77
CA GLU A 248 27.08 -11.88 -22.31
C GLU A 248 27.30 -12.53 -20.93
N GLN A 249 28.49 -13.08 -20.67
CA GLN A 249 28.80 -13.72 -19.38
C GLN A 249 28.76 -12.73 -18.21
N GLU A 250 29.27 -11.52 -18.41
CA GLU A 250 29.25 -10.46 -17.39
C GLU A 250 27.81 -9.96 -17.17
N ARG A 251 27.02 -9.78 -18.24
CA ARG A 251 25.60 -9.43 -18.13
C ARG A 251 24.80 -10.52 -17.42
N ALA A 252 25.08 -11.80 -17.67
CA ALA A 252 24.44 -12.92 -16.98
C ALA A 252 24.78 -12.95 -15.48
N GLN A 253 26.04 -12.71 -15.13
CA GLN A 253 26.47 -12.60 -13.73
C GLN A 253 25.80 -11.42 -13.02
N ALA A 254 25.75 -10.27 -13.68
CA ALA A 254 25.09 -9.08 -13.15
C ALA A 254 23.59 -9.31 -12.98
N GLY A 255 22.90 -9.96 -13.93
CA GLY A 255 21.47 -10.26 -13.80
C GLY A 255 21.16 -11.26 -12.67
N ARG A 256 22.02 -12.26 -12.42
CA ARG A 256 21.91 -13.10 -11.20
C ARG A 256 22.03 -12.27 -9.93
N ARG A 257 23.02 -11.37 -9.85
CA ARG A 257 23.19 -10.46 -8.70
C ARG A 257 22.00 -9.52 -8.51
N PHE A 258 21.48 -8.96 -9.60
CA PHE A 258 20.32 -8.08 -9.60
C PHE A 258 19.08 -8.79 -9.03
N LYS A 259 18.76 -9.98 -9.55
CA LYS A 259 17.65 -10.80 -9.04
C LYS A 259 17.82 -11.13 -7.55
N ALA A 260 19.05 -11.44 -7.12
CA ALA A 260 19.36 -11.72 -5.73
C ALA A 260 19.19 -10.49 -4.82
N ALA A 261 19.71 -9.32 -5.22
CA ALA A 261 19.58 -8.06 -4.49
C ALA A 261 18.09 -7.68 -4.34
N ARG A 262 17.34 -7.70 -5.43
CA ARG A 262 15.89 -7.45 -5.44
C ARG A 262 15.14 -8.38 -4.50
N SER A 263 15.43 -9.69 -4.56
CA SER A 263 14.78 -10.69 -3.72
C SER A 263 15.17 -10.55 -2.25
N ALA A 264 16.43 -10.26 -1.96
CA ALA A 264 16.92 -10.02 -0.61
C ALA A 264 16.25 -8.79 0.02
N PHE A 265 16.12 -7.71 -0.74
CA PHE A 265 15.38 -6.51 -0.32
C PHE A 265 13.90 -6.83 -0.10
N ALA A 266 13.22 -7.42 -1.08
CA ALA A 266 11.83 -7.83 -0.96
C ALA A 266 11.54 -8.78 0.22
N ASN A 267 12.52 -9.58 0.65
CA ASN A 267 12.40 -10.50 1.78
C ASN A 267 12.81 -9.87 3.12
N SER A 268 13.81 -8.98 3.15
CA SER A 268 14.23 -8.27 4.37
C SER A 268 13.16 -7.31 4.85
N THR A 269 12.36 -6.81 3.90
CA THR A 269 11.19 -6.00 4.15
C THR A 269 10.08 -6.84 4.85
N GLY A 270 10.00 -8.16 4.63
CA GLY A 270 8.95 -9.04 5.17
C GLY A 270 9.21 -9.76 6.52
N LYS A 271 10.41 -9.68 7.10
CA LYS A 271 10.82 -10.54 8.25
C LYS A 271 10.98 -9.84 9.61
N ALA A 272 10.58 -8.58 9.77
CA ALA A 272 10.70 -7.88 11.04
C ALA A 272 9.34 -7.75 11.76
N GLY A 273 9.14 -8.58 12.79
CA GLY A 273 8.20 -8.38 13.90
C GLY A 273 6.75 -8.74 13.65
#